data_AF-A0A7V8XHR4-F1
#
_entry.id   AF-A0A7V8XHR4-F1
#
_cell.length_a   1.000
_cell.length_b   1.000
_cell.length_c   1.000
_cell.angle_alpha   90.00
_cell.angle_beta   90.00
_cell.angle_gamma   90.00
#
_symmetry.space_group_name_H-M   'P 1'
#
loop_
_entity.id
_entity.type
_entity.pdbx_description
1 polymer ?
#
loop_
_entity_poly.entity_id
_entity_poly.type
_entity_poly.pdbx_seq_one_letter_code
_entity_poly.pdbx_strand_id
1 'polypeptide(L)'
;MRRLLTILALLTGLAALAIASSPAAPSPTTAFVLAGGGWGHGVGMSQWGAYGQAKAGRDYRAILGHYYRGTTLGTSAAVPETVRVLIAAGTETVSVSSTEPIVVVDGKRVTYRLEGPIVLTAKLRLPVGQKGVLKAIPGPLRLQPTAGETLSYGDKHYRGAFDVQQSGGALQLVNAVTLEAYLLGVVPGEMPRGWPLEALKAQAVAARTYAVRRLVTGRSFDLYSDWRSQVYY
;
A
#
# COMPACT_ATOMS: atom_id res chain seq x y z
N MET A 1 -79.29 71.61 29.21
CA MET A 1 -80.32 71.12 28.27
C MET A 1 -79.77 71.20 26.86
N ARG A 2 -79.44 70.08 26.20
CA ARG A 2 -79.31 69.98 24.74
C ARG A 2 -79.09 68.53 24.29
N ARG A 3 -80.20 67.95 23.81
CA ARG A 3 -80.42 67.02 22.68
C ARG A 3 -79.70 65.66 22.66
N LEU A 4 -80.50 64.63 22.98
CA LEU A 4 -80.36 63.24 22.54
C LEU A 4 -80.41 63.15 20.99
N LEU A 5 -79.52 62.36 20.40
CA LEU A 5 -79.68 61.80 19.05
C LEU A 5 -79.47 60.29 19.14
N THR A 6 -80.53 59.56 18.81
CA THR A 6 -80.56 58.11 18.64
C THR A 6 -79.95 57.78 17.28
N ILE A 7 -78.89 56.97 17.23
CA ILE A 7 -78.42 56.34 15.99
C ILE A 7 -78.32 54.83 16.22
N LEU A 8 -79.16 54.12 15.48
CA LEU A 8 -79.16 52.68 15.26
C LEU A 8 -78.02 52.33 14.30
N ALA A 9 -77.10 51.43 14.67
CA ALA A 9 -76.12 50.87 13.74
C ALA A 9 -75.77 49.41 14.09
N LEU A 10 -76.41 48.52 13.33
CA LEU A 10 -75.92 47.27 12.72
C LEU A 10 -74.72 46.55 13.38
N LEU A 11 -74.98 45.33 13.87
CA LEU A 11 -73.97 44.28 14.02
C LEU A 11 -73.43 43.87 12.64
N THR A 12 -72.11 43.99 12.44
CA THR A 12 -71.37 43.16 11.48
C THR A 12 -70.14 42.59 12.19
N GLY A 13 -70.13 41.27 12.39
CA GLY A 13 -68.99 40.55 12.92
C GLY A 13 -67.87 40.49 11.89
N LEU A 14 -66.68 40.97 12.25
CA LEU A 14 -65.46 40.81 11.47
C LEU A 14 -64.67 39.64 12.07
N ALA A 15 -64.72 38.48 11.40
CA ALA A 15 -63.84 37.36 11.71
C ALA A 15 -62.41 37.74 11.30
N ALA A 16 -61.50 37.88 12.27
CA ALA A 16 -60.09 38.07 12.00
C ALA A 16 -59.52 36.75 11.43
N LEU A 17 -59.21 36.75 10.13
CA LEU A 17 -58.50 35.65 9.48
C LEU A 17 -57.03 35.75 9.87
N ALA A 18 -56.60 34.95 10.85
CA ALA A 18 -55.19 34.78 11.16
C ALA A 18 -54.50 34.12 9.96
N ILE A 19 -53.71 34.88 9.21
CA ILE A 19 -52.82 34.34 8.18
C ILE A 19 -51.69 33.65 8.92
N ALA A 20 -51.84 32.34 9.18
CA ALA A 20 -50.73 31.52 9.62
C ALA A 20 -49.70 31.47 8.48
N SER A 21 -48.54 32.09 8.67
CA SER A 21 -47.39 31.91 7.79
C SER A 21 -46.92 30.46 7.91
N SER A 22 -47.24 29.64 6.90
CA SER A 22 -46.65 28.30 6.79
C SER A 22 -45.12 28.41 6.84
N PRO A 23 -44.42 27.59 7.65
CA PRO A 23 -42.97 27.57 7.61
C PRO A 23 -42.54 27.21 6.18
N ALA A 24 -41.65 28.04 5.60
CA ALA A 24 -41.09 27.79 4.29
C ALA A 24 -40.50 26.37 4.27
N ALA A 25 -40.87 25.57 3.26
CA ALA A 25 -40.29 24.25 3.06
C ALA A 25 -38.76 24.41 3.00
N PRO A 26 -37.98 23.56 3.68
CA PRO A 26 -36.52 23.61 3.58
C PRO A 26 -36.14 23.53 2.11
N SER A 27 -35.36 24.49 1.63
CA SER A 27 -34.80 24.44 0.28
C SER A 27 -34.10 23.10 0.10
N PRO A 28 -34.24 22.42 -1.06
CA PRO A 28 -33.59 21.14 -1.27
C PRO A 28 -32.11 21.31 -0.98
N THR A 29 -31.63 20.61 0.06
CA THR A 29 -30.20 20.58 0.35
C THR A 29 -29.57 19.91 -0.85
N THR A 30 -28.81 20.66 -1.65
CA THR A 30 -28.04 20.10 -2.75
C THR A 30 -26.99 19.17 -2.14
N ALA A 31 -27.35 17.90 -2.02
CA ALA A 31 -26.45 16.87 -1.55
C ALA A 31 -25.50 16.54 -2.71
N PHE A 32 -24.24 16.99 -2.59
CA PHE A 32 -23.19 16.50 -3.47
C PHE A 32 -22.80 15.10 -3.00
N VAL A 33 -23.20 14.08 -3.76
CA VAL A 33 -22.67 12.73 -3.59
C VAL A 33 -21.34 12.68 -4.33
N LEU A 34 -20.24 12.83 -3.57
CA LEU A 34 -18.89 12.63 -4.10
C LEU A 34 -18.60 11.13 -4.07
N ALA A 35 -18.77 10.46 -5.21
CA ALA A 35 -18.28 9.10 -5.39
C ALA A 35 -16.82 9.15 -5.85
N GLY A 36 -15.92 8.75 -4.95
CA GLY A 36 -14.50 8.55 -5.25
C GLY A 36 -14.06 7.19 -4.76
N GLY A 37 -13.25 6.50 -5.56
CA GLY A 37 -12.55 5.28 -5.19
C GLY A 37 -11.05 5.44 -5.37
N GLY A 38 -10.26 4.85 -4.49
CA GLY A 38 -8.81 4.74 -4.60
C GLY A 38 -8.37 3.29 -4.42
N TRP A 39 -7.21 2.93 -4.98
CA TRP A 39 -6.58 1.64 -4.72
C TRP A 39 -5.83 1.73 -3.38
N GLY A 40 -6.22 0.92 -2.40
CA GLY A 40 -5.56 0.88 -1.10
C GLY A 40 -6.37 0.17 -0.02
N HIS A 41 -5.74 -0.30 1.04
CA HIS A 41 -6.39 -1.02 2.15
C HIS A 41 -7.15 -0.11 3.14
N GLY A 42 -7.46 1.13 2.76
CA GLY A 42 -8.29 2.05 3.54
C GLY A 42 -7.65 2.62 4.81
N VAL A 43 -6.32 2.58 4.95
CA VAL A 43 -5.63 3.13 6.12
C VAL A 43 -4.47 4.02 5.68
N GLY A 44 -4.34 5.21 6.28
CA GLY A 44 -3.17 6.07 6.16
C GLY A 44 -3.40 7.38 5.40
N MET A 45 -2.33 7.87 4.79
CA MET A 45 -2.26 9.15 4.10
C MET A 45 -2.88 9.08 2.70
N SER A 46 -3.75 10.03 2.34
CA SER A 46 -4.23 10.18 0.96
C SER A 46 -3.11 10.67 0.06
N GLN A 47 -2.77 9.91 -0.98
CA GLN A 47 -1.70 10.23 -1.92
C GLN A 47 -1.99 11.56 -2.65
N TRP A 48 -3.19 11.70 -3.20
CA TRP A 48 -3.62 12.94 -3.87
C TRP A 48 -3.74 14.14 -2.92
N GLY A 49 -4.15 13.90 -1.67
CA GLY A 49 -4.18 14.98 -0.69
C GLY A 49 -2.77 15.40 -0.28
N ALA A 50 -1.82 14.46 -0.15
CA ALA A 50 -0.40 14.77 0.07
C ALA A 50 0.19 15.55 -1.12
N TYR A 51 -0.14 15.17 -2.35
CA TYR A 51 0.20 15.92 -3.56
C TYR A 51 -0.33 17.37 -3.52
N GLY A 52 -1.61 17.56 -3.20
CA GLY A 52 -2.23 18.88 -3.10
C GLY A 52 -1.57 19.76 -2.03
N GLN A 53 -1.31 19.18 -0.86
CA GLN A 53 -0.62 19.86 0.25
C GLN A 53 0.81 20.26 -0.14
N ALA A 54 1.55 19.37 -0.82
CA ALA A 54 2.89 19.69 -1.30
C ALA A 54 2.89 20.79 -2.37
N LYS A 55 1.90 20.79 -3.28
CA LYS A 55 1.71 21.89 -4.24
C LYS A 55 1.37 23.22 -3.58
N ALA A 56 0.74 23.19 -2.41
CA ALA A 56 0.51 24.36 -1.57
C ALA A 56 1.76 24.79 -0.76
N GLY A 57 2.93 24.22 -1.04
CA GLY A 57 4.20 24.58 -0.40
C GLY A 57 4.45 23.95 0.97
N ARG A 58 3.60 23.01 1.40
CA ARG A 58 3.80 22.33 2.69
C ARG A 58 4.89 21.26 2.57
N ASP A 59 5.78 21.24 3.55
CA ASP A 59 6.82 20.23 3.64
C ASP A 59 6.25 18.86 4.10
N TYR A 60 7.07 17.82 3.98
CA TYR A 60 6.66 16.46 4.34
C TYR A 60 6.26 16.34 5.82
N ARG A 61 6.84 17.15 6.71
CA ARG A 61 6.52 17.14 8.15
C ARG A 61 5.10 17.66 8.38
N ALA A 62 4.74 18.76 7.73
CA ALA A 62 3.41 19.35 7.79
C ALA A 62 2.35 18.47 7.12
N ILE A 63 2.71 17.76 6.05
CA ILE A 63 1.86 16.75 5.41
C ILE A 63 1.61 15.59 6.38
N LEU A 64 2.66 14.98 6.93
CA LEU A 64 2.53 13.87 7.87
C LEU A 64 1.76 14.28 9.13
N GLY A 65 2.03 15.45 9.70
CA GLY A 65 1.31 15.95 10.86
C GLY A 65 -0.19 16.20 10.61
N HIS A 66 -0.58 16.45 9.36
CA HIS A 66 -1.99 16.55 8.99
C HIS A 66 -2.72 15.20 9.06
N TYR A 67 -2.09 14.14 8.54
CA TYR A 67 -2.66 12.79 8.46
C TYR A 67 -2.48 11.96 9.73
N TYR A 68 -1.38 12.14 10.45
CA TYR A 68 -1.00 11.36 11.63
C TYR A 68 -0.98 12.26 12.87
N ARG A 69 -2.14 12.79 13.24
CA ARG A 69 -2.28 13.72 14.38
C ARG A 69 -1.90 13.03 15.70
N GLY A 70 -1.28 13.79 16.60
CA GLY A 70 -0.83 13.27 17.89
C GLY A 70 0.41 12.38 17.81
N THR A 71 1.10 12.35 16.66
CA THR A 71 2.36 11.63 16.48
C THR A 71 3.54 12.59 16.31
N THR A 72 4.74 12.09 16.57
CA THR A 72 6.00 12.81 16.35
C THR A 72 6.92 11.99 15.47
N LEU A 73 7.66 12.67 14.59
CA LEU A 73 8.72 12.02 13.82
C LEU A 73 9.89 11.66 14.74
N GLY A 74 10.43 10.47 14.57
CA GLY A 74 11.57 9.99 15.33
C GLY A 74 12.25 8.82 14.62
N THR A 75 13.36 8.37 15.18
CA THR A 75 14.05 7.16 14.77
C THR A 75 13.49 5.96 15.53
N SER A 76 13.60 4.76 14.95
CA SER A 76 13.25 3.51 15.61
C SER A 76 14.49 2.65 15.74
N ALA A 77 14.74 2.12 16.93
CA ALA A 77 15.78 1.10 17.15
C ALA A 77 15.36 -0.27 16.58
N ALA A 78 14.07 -0.45 16.25
CA ALA A 78 13.51 -1.71 15.74
C ALA A 78 13.50 -1.77 14.20
N VAL A 79 14.43 -1.09 13.52
CA VAL A 79 14.57 -1.18 12.06
C VAL A 79 15.22 -2.53 11.72
N PRO A 80 14.55 -3.42 10.97
CA PRO A 80 15.12 -4.71 10.64
C PRO A 80 16.19 -4.55 9.55
N GLU A 81 17.20 -5.43 9.58
CA GLU A 81 18.18 -5.51 8.49
C GLU A 81 17.50 -5.88 7.15
N THR A 82 16.48 -6.74 7.22
CA THR A 82 15.72 -7.20 6.06
C THR A 82 14.22 -7.20 6.32
N VAL A 83 13.48 -6.85 5.28
CA VAL A 83 12.02 -6.96 5.17
C VAL A 83 11.72 -8.12 4.23
N ARG A 84 10.79 -8.99 4.61
CA ARG A 84 10.37 -10.14 3.80
C ARG A 84 9.01 -9.88 3.18
N VAL A 85 8.97 -9.72 1.86
CA VAL A 85 7.74 -9.41 1.11
C VAL A 85 7.29 -10.64 0.34
N LEU A 86 6.07 -11.11 0.59
CA LEU A 86 5.46 -12.18 -0.19
C LEU A 86 5.15 -11.68 -1.60
N ILE A 87 5.78 -12.29 -2.60
CA ILE A 87 5.59 -11.98 -4.02
C ILE A 87 4.55 -12.90 -4.65
N ALA A 88 4.64 -14.20 -4.38
CA ALA A 88 3.70 -15.20 -4.87
C ALA A 88 3.51 -16.33 -3.85
N ALA A 89 2.31 -16.88 -3.76
CA ALA A 89 1.99 -18.03 -2.91
C ALA A 89 1.05 -18.98 -3.66
N GLY A 90 1.16 -20.27 -3.38
CA GLY A 90 0.29 -21.28 -3.99
C GLY A 90 0.56 -21.50 -5.47
N THR A 91 1.75 -21.15 -5.97
CA THR A 91 2.12 -21.33 -7.37
C THR A 91 2.76 -22.69 -7.61
N GLU A 92 2.46 -23.34 -8.74
CA GLU A 92 3.09 -24.60 -9.14
C GLU A 92 4.52 -24.39 -9.61
N THR A 93 4.79 -23.24 -10.22
CA THR A 93 6.08 -22.90 -10.83
C THR A 93 6.51 -21.49 -10.45
N VAL A 94 7.80 -21.31 -10.18
CA VAL A 94 8.46 -20.03 -9.98
C VAL A 94 9.59 -19.92 -11.00
N SER A 95 9.57 -18.89 -11.83
CA SER A 95 10.65 -18.58 -12.79
C SER A 95 11.34 -17.30 -12.37
N VAL A 96 12.62 -17.39 -11.98
CA VAL A 96 13.44 -16.26 -11.56
C VAL A 96 14.56 -16.05 -12.55
N SER A 97 14.70 -14.84 -13.09
CA SER A 97 15.82 -14.49 -13.96
C SER A 97 16.63 -13.32 -13.42
N SER A 98 17.81 -13.12 -13.98
CA SER A 98 18.64 -11.94 -13.76
C SER A 98 19.52 -11.72 -15.00
N THR A 99 20.00 -10.49 -15.17
CA THR A 99 21.00 -10.17 -16.20
C THR A 99 22.36 -10.76 -15.86
N GLU A 100 22.61 -11.01 -14.58
CA GLU A 100 23.83 -11.61 -14.06
C GLU A 100 23.56 -13.06 -13.64
N PRO A 101 24.60 -13.91 -13.55
CA PRO A 101 24.42 -15.25 -13.00
C PRO A 101 23.83 -15.19 -11.58
N ILE A 102 23.06 -16.21 -11.21
CA ILE A 102 22.37 -16.30 -9.93
C ILE A 102 23.09 -17.31 -9.03
N VAL A 103 23.43 -16.87 -7.83
CA VAL A 103 23.83 -17.73 -6.71
C VAL A 103 22.58 -18.33 -6.08
N VAL A 104 22.51 -19.64 -6.00
CA VAL A 104 21.48 -20.38 -5.27
C VAL A 104 22.11 -21.03 -4.05
N VAL A 105 21.57 -20.77 -2.87
CA VAL A 105 21.97 -21.39 -1.60
C VAL A 105 20.84 -22.29 -1.13
N ASP A 106 21.14 -23.57 -0.88
CA ASP A 106 20.15 -24.54 -0.42
C ASP A 106 19.95 -24.54 1.11
N GLY A 107 19.01 -25.34 1.59
CA GLY A 107 18.72 -25.49 3.02
C GLY A 107 19.88 -26.06 3.85
N LYS A 108 20.90 -26.63 3.20
CA LYS A 108 22.14 -27.12 3.82
C LYS A 108 23.31 -26.14 3.65
N ARG A 109 23.06 -24.93 3.13
CA ARG A 109 24.04 -23.88 2.83
C ARG A 109 25.04 -24.26 1.72
N VAL A 110 24.70 -25.22 0.87
CA VAL A 110 25.48 -25.51 -0.35
C VAL A 110 25.13 -24.46 -1.40
N THR A 111 26.15 -23.96 -2.09
CA THR A 111 26.03 -22.90 -3.09
C THR A 111 26.17 -23.43 -4.50
N TYR A 112 25.32 -22.95 -5.40
CA TYR A 112 25.32 -23.21 -6.83
C TYR A 112 25.33 -21.90 -7.60
N ARG A 113 26.09 -21.80 -8.69
CA ARG A 113 26.06 -20.66 -9.60
C ARG A 113 25.41 -21.10 -10.90
N LEU A 114 24.32 -20.45 -11.28
CA LEU A 114 23.50 -20.81 -12.44
C LEU A 114 23.27 -19.60 -13.34
N GLU A 115 23.11 -19.84 -14.64
CA GLU A 115 22.73 -18.82 -15.61
C GLU A 115 21.25 -18.93 -16.00
N GLY A 116 20.70 -17.81 -16.47
CA GLY A 116 19.37 -17.75 -17.09
C GLY A 116 18.20 -17.80 -16.11
N PRO A 117 16.97 -17.94 -16.63
CA PRO A 117 15.82 -18.14 -15.76
C PRO A 117 15.93 -19.49 -15.04
N ILE A 118 16.00 -19.46 -13.72
CA ILE A 118 15.87 -20.63 -12.86
C ILE A 118 14.38 -20.91 -12.70
N VAL A 119 13.94 -22.04 -13.24
CA VAL A 119 12.55 -22.52 -13.13
C VAL A 119 12.46 -23.59 -12.05
N LEU A 120 11.71 -23.29 -10.99
CA LEU A 120 11.48 -24.15 -9.85
C LEU A 120 10.04 -24.63 -9.83
N THR A 121 9.85 -25.90 -9.49
CA THR A 121 8.55 -26.48 -9.13
C THR A 121 8.59 -26.93 -7.68
N ALA A 122 7.46 -27.43 -7.16
CA ALA A 122 7.41 -28.03 -5.82
C ALA A 122 8.38 -29.20 -5.62
N LYS A 123 9.07 -29.71 -6.65
CA LYS A 123 10.13 -30.74 -6.51
C LYS A 123 11.52 -30.17 -6.23
N LEU A 124 11.69 -28.83 -6.26
CA LEU A 124 12.94 -28.10 -6.03
C LEU A 124 14.15 -28.75 -6.73
N ARG A 125 14.12 -28.77 -8.07
CA ARG A 125 15.20 -29.34 -8.88
C ARG A 125 16.03 -28.27 -9.56
N LEU A 126 17.35 -28.41 -9.53
CA LEU A 126 18.30 -27.54 -10.23
C LEU A 126 19.18 -28.34 -11.21
N PRO A 127 19.62 -27.74 -12.32
CA PRO A 127 20.48 -28.38 -13.33
C PRO A 127 21.95 -28.45 -12.88
N VAL A 128 22.22 -29.09 -11.74
CA VAL A 128 23.55 -29.15 -11.09
C VAL A 128 24.21 -30.53 -11.17
N GLY A 129 23.58 -31.49 -11.86
CA GLY A 129 24.18 -32.78 -12.17
C GLY A 129 25.23 -32.72 -13.28
N GLN A 130 25.97 -33.82 -13.48
CA GLN A 130 26.85 -33.95 -14.65
C GLN A 130 26.04 -33.67 -15.92
N LYS A 131 26.58 -32.86 -16.84
CA LYS A 131 25.90 -32.41 -18.07
C LYS A 131 24.55 -31.72 -17.84
N GLY A 132 24.35 -31.02 -16.72
CA GLY A 132 23.14 -30.23 -16.45
C GLY A 132 21.92 -31.04 -16.02
N VAL A 133 22.10 -32.31 -15.64
CA VAL A 133 21.00 -33.16 -15.15
C VAL A 133 20.33 -32.54 -13.92
N LEU A 134 19.00 -32.53 -13.91
CA LEU A 134 18.20 -32.02 -12.80
C LEU A 134 18.34 -32.90 -11.55
N LYS A 135 18.83 -32.32 -10.46
CA LYS A 135 18.90 -32.94 -9.14
C LYS A 135 17.96 -32.25 -8.16
N ALA A 136 17.33 -33.03 -7.29
CA ALA A 136 16.53 -32.48 -6.19
C ALA A 136 17.47 -31.82 -5.16
N ILE A 137 17.10 -30.62 -4.71
CA ILE A 137 17.89 -29.77 -3.83
C ILE A 137 17.10 -29.52 -2.55
N PRO A 138 17.74 -29.62 -1.36
CA PRO A 138 17.09 -29.30 -0.09
C PRO A 138 16.56 -27.86 -0.06
N GLY A 139 15.27 -27.68 0.21
CA GLY A 139 14.70 -26.36 0.46
C GLY A 139 14.94 -25.85 1.89
N PRO A 140 14.67 -24.57 2.18
CA PRO A 140 14.34 -23.52 1.21
C PRO A 140 15.54 -23.15 0.34
N LEU A 141 15.29 -22.51 -0.81
CA LEU A 141 16.34 -22.03 -1.71
C LEU A 141 16.41 -20.51 -1.64
N ARG A 142 17.60 -19.95 -1.39
CA ARG A 142 17.86 -18.51 -1.49
C ARG A 142 18.57 -18.22 -2.81
N LEU A 143 17.96 -17.38 -3.64
CA LEU A 143 18.48 -16.93 -4.93
C LEU A 143 18.97 -15.49 -4.78
N GLN A 144 20.18 -15.21 -5.25
CA GLN A 144 20.82 -13.90 -5.22
C GLN A 144 21.57 -13.64 -6.53
N PRO A 145 21.49 -12.44 -7.11
CA PRO A 145 22.31 -12.11 -8.27
C PRO A 145 23.79 -12.05 -7.86
N THR A 146 24.69 -12.50 -8.71
CA THR A 146 26.15 -12.49 -8.43
C THR A 146 26.76 -11.10 -8.53
N ALA A 147 26.15 -10.26 -9.35
CA ALA A 147 26.44 -8.84 -9.52
C ALA A 147 25.12 -8.15 -9.91
N GLY A 148 25.05 -6.82 -9.82
CA GLY A 148 23.78 -6.11 -9.99
C GLY A 148 22.81 -6.36 -8.83
N GLU A 149 21.81 -5.50 -8.69
CA GLU A 149 20.99 -5.47 -7.47
C GLU A 149 19.67 -6.23 -7.60
N THR A 150 19.31 -6.74 -8.80
CA THR A 150 17.93 -7.19 -9.08
C THR A 150 17.78 -8.60 -9.63
N LEU A 151 16.73 -9.26 -9.16
CA LEU A 151 16.14 -10.48 -9.73
C LEU A 151 14.78 -10.14 -10.34
N SER A 152 14.37 -10.87 -11.37
CA SER A 152 13.09 -10.67 -12.04
C SER A 152 12.15 -11.84 -11.78
N TYR A 153 10.86 -11.54 -11.62
CA TYR A 153 9.77 -12.51 -11.58
C TYR A 153 8.59 -11.95 -12.38
N GLY A 154 8.23 -12.62 -13.47
CA GLY A 154 7.32 -12.05 -14.48
C GLY A 154 7.95 -10.86 -15.20
N ASP A 155 7.21 -9.77 -15.30
CA ASP A 155 7.62 -8.48 -15.88
C ASP A 155 8.24 -7.52 -14.85
N LYS A 156 8.32 -7.94 -13.58
CA LYS A 156 8.77 -7.12 -12.46
C LYS A 156 10.20 -7.46 -12.05
N HIS A 157 10.93 -6.43 -11.63
CA HIS A 157 12.29 -6.53 -11.11
C HIS A 157 12.27 -6.18 -9.63
N TYR A 158 13.02 -6.92 -8.82
CA TYR A 158 13.03 -6.81 -7.37
C TYR A 158 14.46 -6.76 -6.87
N ARG A 159 14.73 -5.88 -5.91
CA ARG A 159 16.04 -5.79 -5.28
C ARG A 159 16.27 -6.89 -4.24
N GLY A 160 17.53 -7.22 -4.00
CA GLY A 160 17.91 -8.17 -2.94
C GLY A 160 17.79 -9.62 -3.37
N ALA A 161 17.29 -10.48 -2.47
CA ALA A 161 17.25 -11.92 -2.65
C ALA A 161 15.82 -12.45 -2.80
N PHE A 162 15.67 -13.60 -3.43
CA PHE A 162 14.43 -14.38 -3.37
C PHE A 162 14.62 -15.64 -2.53
N ASP A 163 13.74 -15.85 -1.58
CA ASP A 163 13.58 -17.10 -0.85
C ASP A 163 12.42 -17.87 -1.45
N VAL A 164 12.71 -19.07 -1.96
CA VAL A 164 11.72 -20.00 -2.53
C VAL A 164 11.56 -21.18 -1.59
N GLN A 165 10.33 -21.42 -1.16
CA GLN A 165 10.01 -22.49 -0.23
C GLN A 165 8.76 -23.26 -0.64
N GLN A 166 8.71 -24.54 -0.30
CA GLN A 166 7.51 -25.35 -0.46
C GLN A 166 6.49 -25.00 0.64
N SER A 167 5.22 -24.92 0.28
CA SER A 167 4.12 -24.68 1.21
C SER A 167 2.86 -25.38 0.69
N GLY A 168 2.37 -26.38 1.43
CA GLY A 168 1.12 -27.08 1.09
C GLY A 168 1.11 -27.76 -0.29
N GLY A 169 2.24 -28.31 -0.74
CA GLY A 169 2.37 -28.93 -2.07
C GLY A 169 2.62 -27.96 -3.23
N ALA A 170 2.59 -26.66 -2.97
CA ALA A 170 2.93 -25.60 -3.93
C ALA A 170 4.20 -24.84 -3.51
N LEU A 171 4.56 -23.80 -4.25
CA LEU A 171 5.65 -22.89 -3.93
C LEU A 171 5.15 -21.57 -3.36
N GLN A 172 6.00 -20.98 -2.52
CA GLN A 172 5.94 -19.61 -2.06
C GLN A 172 7.24 -18.90 -2.44
N LEU A 173 7.11 -17.71 -3.03
CA LEU A 173 8.21 -16.82 -3.38
C LEU A 173 8.18 -15.59 -2.47
N VAL A 174 9.24 -15.40 -1.69
CA VAL A 174 9.40 -14.27 -0.77
C VAL A 174 10.62 -13.47 -1.21
N ASN A 175 10.49 -12.16 -1.31
CA ASN A 175 11.62 -11.26 -1.51
C ASN A 175 12.17 -10.80 -0.17
N ALA A 176 13.46 -11.02 0.06
CA ALA A 176 14.18 -10.55 1.22
C ALA A 176 15.11 -9.41 0.81
N VAL A 177 14.82 -8.22 1.32
CA VAL A 177 15.39 -6.95 0.85
C VAL A 177 15.65 -6.03 2.04
N THR A 178 16.63 -5.12 1.94
CA THR A 178 16.83 -4.12 3.00
C THR A 178 15.67 -3.13 3.03
N LEU A 179 15.42 -2.48 4.17
CA LEU A 179 14.32 -1.53 4.29
C LEU A 179 14.43 -0.37 3.29
N GLU A 180 15.64 0.15 3.04
CA GLU A 180 15.83 1.23 2.07
C GLU A 180 15.59 0.76 0.63
N ALA A 181 16.09 -0.43 0.26
CA ALA A 181 15.84 -0.98 -1.07
C ALA A 181 14.35 -1.35 -1.27
N TYR A 182 13.64 -1.77 -0.22
CA TYR A 182 12.20 -1.95 -0.25
C TYR A 182 11.46 -0.64 -0.60
N LEU A 183 11.84 0.47 0.03
CA LEU A 183 11.23 1.78 -0.22
C LEU A 183 11.50 2.29 -1.64
N LEU A 184 12.63 1.90 -2.25
CA LEU A 184 12.91 2.21 -3.65
C LEU A 184 11.95 1.49 -4.63
N GLY A 185 11.33 0.39 -4.23
CA GLY A 185 10.25 -0.26 -4.98
C GLY A 185 8.87 0.32 -4.66
N VAL A 186 8.59 0.56 -3.37
CA VAL A 186 7.27 1.06 -2.93
C VAL A 186 6.96 2.46 -3.41
N VAL A 187 7.84 3.43 -3.14
CA VAL A 187 7.54 4.84 -3.40
C VAL A 187 7.17 5.10 -4.86
N PRO A 188 7.92 4.62 -5.87
CA PRO A 188 7.53 4.79 -7.27
C PRO A 188 6.36 3.90 -7.72
N GLY A 189 6.07 2.81 -6.99
CA GLY A 189 4.92 1.94 -7.25
C GLY A 189 3.60 2.54 -6.75
N GLU A 190 3.65 3.34 -5.70
CA GLU A 190 2.50 4.04 -5.12
C GLU A 190 2.31 5.43 -5.74
N MET A 191 3.39 6.20 -5.87
CA MET A 191 3.34 7.59 -6.32
C MET A 191 4.11 7.82 -7.63
N PRO A 192 3.56 8.58 -8.59
CA PRO A 192 4.28 8.95 -9.80
C PRO A 192 5.57 9.73 -9.50
N ARG A 193 6.66 9.34 -10.18
CA ARG A 193 8.01 9.92 -9.99
C ARG A 193 8.08 11.44 -10.17
N GLY A 194 7.20 12.02 -10.98
CA GLY A 194 7.14 13.47 -11.24
C GLY A 194 6.36 14.27 -10.20
N TRP A 195 5.85 13.64 -9.14
CA TRP A 195 5.14 14.36 -8.09
C TRP A 195 6.09 15.18 -7.21
N PRO A 196 5.57 16.21 -6.49
CA PRO A 196 6.39 17.05 -5.64
C PRO A 196 7.21 16.25 -4.62
N LEU A 197 8.48 16.63 -4.47
CA LEU A 197 9.43 15.93 -3.59
C LEU A 197 8.94 15.75 -2.15
N GLU A 198 8.27 16.76 -1.60
CA GLU A 198 7.75 16.71 -0.22
C GLU A 198 6.62 15.68 -0.06
N ALA A 199 5.83 15.44 -1.11
CA ALA A 199 4.83 14.36 -1.11
C ALA A 199 5.52 12.99 -1.15
N LEU A 200 6.56 12.82 -1.98
CA LEU A 200 7.35 11.59 -2.07
C LEU A 200 8.08 11.29 -0.74
N LYS A 201 8.64 12.30 -0.08
CA LYS A 201 9.23 12.18 1.26
C LYS A 201 8.20 11.73 2.30
N ALA A 202 7.00 12.33 2.29
CA ALA A 202 5.94 11.93 3.21
C ALA A 202 5.56 10.45 3.00
N GLN A 203 5.46 10.01 1.75
CA GLN A 203 5.17 8.61 1.43
C GLN A 203 6.28 7.68 1.87
N ALA A 204 7.54 8.03 1.67
CA ALA A 204 8.67 7.24 2.14
C ALA A 204 8.63 7.03 3.66
N VAL A 205 8.31 8.08 4.43
CA VAL A 205 8.19 7.98 5.90
C VAL A 205 6.99 7.12 6.31
N ALA A 206 5.83 7.34 5.68
CA ALA A 206 4.62 6.55 5.95
C ALA A 206 4.85 5.06 5.61
N ALA A 207 5.44 4.77 4.46
CA ALA A 207 5.74 3.43 3.99
C ALA A 207 6.75 2.72 4.92
N ARG A 208 7.83 3.41 5.30
CA ARG A 208 8.83 2.90 6.24
C ARG A 208 8.21 2.54 7.58
N THR A 209 7.37 3.43 8.11
CA THR A 209 6.68 3.24 9.39
C THR A 209 5.75 2.02 9.34
N TYR A 210 4.99 1.88 8.26
CA TYR A 210 4.12 0.72 8.06
C TYR A 210 4.90 -0.59 8.02
N ALA A 211 5.99 -0.65 7.23
CA ALA A 211 6.84 -1.83 7.11
C ALA A 211 7.40 -2.27 8.48
N VAL A 212 7.96 -1.33 9.24
CA VAL A 212 8.53 -1.60 10.58
C VAL A 212 7.45 -2.05 11.57
N ARG A 213 6.23 -1.51 11.51
CA ARG A 213 5.13 -1.89 12.41
C ARG A 213 4.47 -3.22 12.08
N ARG A 214 4.65 -3.74 10.87
CA ARG A 214 4.01 -4.95 10.37
C ARG A 214 4.92 -6.17 10.36
N LEU A 215 6.14 -6.06 10.90
CA LEU A 215 7.04 -7.20 11.03
C LEU A 215 6.40 -8.30 11.87
N VAL A 216 6.42 -9.54 11.36
CA VAL A 216 5.80 -10.68 12.03
C VAL A 216 6.84 -11.76 12.32
N THR A 217 7.05 -12.03 13.60
CA THR A 217 7.86 -13.17 14.04
C THR A 217 7.12 -14.48 13.81
N GLY A 218 7.83 -15.52 13.38
CA GLY A 218 7.26 -16.87 13.21
C GLY A 218 6.49 -17.12 11.90
N ARG A 219 6.37 -16.12 11.02
CA ARG A 219 5.89 -16.30 9.64
C ARG A 219 7.07 -16.28 8.66
N SER A 220 6.87 -16.84 7.47
CA SER A 220 7.87 -16.83 6.38
C SER A 220 8.04 -15.46 5.72
N PHE A 221 7.09 -14.54 5.90
CA PHE A 221 7.13 -13.19 5.36
C PHE A 221 6.42 -12.19 6.30
N ASP A 222 6.70 -10.90 6.09
CA ASP A 222 6.21 -9.77 6.87
C ASP A 222 5.10 -8.99 6.12
N LEU A 223 5.26 -8.78 4.81
CA LEU A 223 4.43 -7.89 3.99
C LEU A 223 3.91 -8.58 2.72
N TYR A 224 2.83 -8.07 2.14
CA TYR A 224 2.35 -8.46 0.80
C TYR A 224 2.87 -7.46 -0.26
N SER A 225 3.10 -7.90 -1.50
CA SER A 225 3.55 -7.03 -2.61
C SER A 225 2.44 -6.23 -3.31
N ASP A 226 1.21 -6.35 -2.83
CA ASP A 226 0.01 -5.73 -3.40
C ASP A 226 -0.71 -4.84 -2.37
N TRP A 227 -1.91 -4.38 -2.73
CA TRP A 227 -2.74 -3.48 -1.95
C TRP A 227 -3.08 -3.99 -0.54
N ARG A 228 -2.90 -5.29 -0.21
CA ARG A 228 -3.02 -5.79 1.18
C ARG A 228 -1.95 -5.21 2.10
N SER A 229 -0.86 -4.71 1.54
CA SER A 229 0.17 -3.95 2.25
C SER A 229 0.53 -2.71 1.44
N GLN A 230 1.44 -2.83 0.47
CA GLN A 230 1.90 -1.73 -0.38
C GLN A 230 2.23 -2.30 -1.76
N VAL A 231 1.98 -1.52 -2.81
CA VAL A 231 2.43 -1.86 -4.17
C VAL A 231 3.96 -1.87 -4.18
N TYR A 232 4.54 -3.02 -4.51
CA TYR A 232 5.98 -3.24 -4.42
C TYR A 232 6.53 -4.04 -5.60
N TYR A 233 7.55 -3.50 -6.26
CA TYR A 233 8.47 -4.18 -7.17
C TYR A 233 9.74 -3.34 -7.34
#